data_AF-A0A5D2CZF8-F1
#
_entry.id   AF-A0A5D2CZF8-F1
#
_cell.length_a   1.000
_cell.length_b   1.000
_cell.length_c   1.000
_cell.angle_alpha   90.00
_cell.angle_beta   90.00
_cell.angle_gamma   90.00
#
_symmetry.space_group_name_H-M   'P 1'
#
loop_
_entity.id
_entity.type
_entity.pdbx_description
1 polymer ?
#
loop_
_entity_poly.entity_id
_entity_poly.type
_entity_poly.pdbx_seq_one_letter_code
_entity_poly.pdbx_strand_id
1 'polypeptide(L)'
;MSPGSGASTSRDGGSFDTFFEGWLVRHEHYLEELLTAQQQCREYQGDDVKDLITKVLSHYQQYFEEKSRVAQRNVFLVFAPTCLSSLECASLWITGFKPGFALRLVFSSVQDLSQEQSERIERLMEETKVEERVLNDELARVQESVAAPPLLEMARKQARRMNVEGGREEALLTLRKALEEVVAGADLLRMTTTMKVVEILKPEQNVRYLTAATQLFLNLRNLGLQKDANTKG
;
A
#
# COMPACT_ATOMS: atom_id res chain seq x y z
N MET A 1 3.79 -38.47 25.82
CA MET A 1 2.74 -37.49 25.50
C MET A 1 3.37 -36.13 25.56
N SER A 2 3.65 -35.51 24.41
CA SER A 2 4.18 -34.14 24.36
C SER A 2 3.07 -33.26 23.75
N PRO A 3 2.67 -32.14 24.39
CA PRO A 3 1.70 -31.25 23.79
C PRO A 3 2.40 -30.40 22.73
N GLY A 4 1.84 -30.42 21.53
CA GLY A 4 2.29 -29.61 20.40
C GLY A 4 2.06 -28.13 20.64
N SER A 5 3.07 -27.35 20.27
CA SER A 5 3.07 -25.89 20.27
C SER A 5 2.06 -25.35 19.26
N GLY A 6 0.92 -24.87 19.77
CA GLY A 6 -0.05 -24.08 19.03
C GLY A 6 -0.06 -22.66 19.58
N ALA A 7 0.93 -21.83 19.23
CA ALA A 7 0.91 -20.40 19.49
C ALA A 7 2.01 -19.67 18.69
N SER A 8 1.70 -19.18 17.49
CA SER A 8 2.55 -18.15 16.86
C SER A 8 1.84 -17.26 15.84
N THR A 9 0.60 -17.57 15.43
CA THR A 9 -0.12 -16.77 14.43
C THR A 9 -0.77 -15.49 14.96
N SER A 10 -0.97 -15.31 16.28
CA SER A 10 -1.66 -14.13 16.84
C SER A 10 -0.75 -12.98 17.27
N ARG A 11 0.56 -13.22 17.43
CA ARG A 11 1.47 -12.24 18.07
C ARG A 11 1.95 -11.14 17.11
N ASP A 12 1.99 -11.43 15.81
CA ASP A 12 2.59 -10.55 14.81
C ASP A 12 1.60 -9.58 14.16
N GLY A 13 0.32 -9.95 14.01
CA GLY A 13 -0.74 -9.01 13.59
C GLY A 13 -0.85 -7.84 14.57
N GLY A 14 -0.76 -8.12 15.87
CA GLY A 14 -0.76 -7.08 16.91
C GLY A 14 0.44 -6.12 16.85
N SER A 15 1.59 -6.55 16.31
CA SER A 15 2.76 -5.68 16.16
C SER A 15 2.57 -4.66 15.03
N PHE A 16 2.01 -5.09 13.88
CA PHE A 16 1.71 -4.18 12.78
C PHE A 16 0.55 -3.24 13.11
N ASP A 17 -0.51 -3.76 13.75
CA ASP A 17 -1.64 -2.93 14.17
C ASP A 17 -1.18 -1.82 15.14
N THR A 18 -0.34 -2.16 16.12
CA THR A 18 0.24 -1.16 17.04
C THR A 18 1.12 -0.13 16.32
N PHE A 19 1.95 -0.59 15.37
CA PHE A 19 2.74 0.30 14.53
C PHE A 19 1.84 1.24 13.72
N PHE A 20 0.81 0.70 13.08
CA PHE A 20 -0.09 1.42 12.20
C PHE A 20 -0.88 2.49 12.95
N GLU A 21 -1.41 2.18 14.14
CA GLU A 21 -2.07 3.17 14.98
C GLU A 21 -1.12 4.31 15.38
N GLY A 22 0.12 3.98 15.79
CA GLY A 22 1.12 5.01 16.07
C GLY A 22 1.56 5.80 14.83
N TRP A 23 1.57 5.16 13.66
CA TRP A 23 1.85 5.79 12.38
C TRP A 23 0.73 6.76 12.00
N LEU A 24 -0.55 6.37 12.18
CA LEU A 24 -1.72 7.22 11.93
C LEU A 24 -1.69 8.51 12.74
N VAL A 25 -1.36 8.44 14.04
CA VAL A 25 -1.24 9.64 14.88
C VAL A 25 -0.19 10.61 14.32
N ARG A 26 0.95 10.10 13.83
CA ARG A 26 1.97 10.93 13.16
C ARG A 26 1.47 11.44 11.80
N HIS A 27 0.67 10.65 11.09
CA HIS A 27 0.09 11.03 9.81
C HIS A 27 -0.87 12.23 9.95
N GLU A 28 -1.69 12.23 11.01
CA GLU A 28 -2.55 13.36 11.38
C GLU A 28 -1.72 14.60 11.75
N HIS A 29 -0.64 14.42 12.51
CA HIS A 29 0.26 15.54 12.82
C HIS A 29 0.91 16.14 11.58
N TYR A 30 1.39 15.31 10.65
CA TYR A 30 1.93 15.80 9.39
C TYR A 30 0.89 16.54 8.55
N LEU A 31 -0.39 16.16 8.62
CA LEU A 31 -1.44 16.94 7.98
C LEU A 31 -1.52 18.36 8.55
N GLU A 32 -1.44 18.51 9.87
CA GLU A 32 -1.45 19.82 10.53
C GLU A 32 -0.25 20.68 10.11
N GLU A 33 0.95 20.09 10.05
CA GLU A 33 2.16 20.77 9.57
C GLU A 33 2.02 21.20 8.09
N LEU A 34 1.52 20.31 7.22
CA LEU A 34 1.29 20.60 5.80
C LEU A 34 0.24 21.71 5.60
N LEU A 35 -0.85 21.70 6.37
CA LEU A 35 -1.86 22.75 6.35
C LEU A 35 -1.31 24.11 6.82
N THR A 36 -0.47 24.09 7.84
CA THR A 36 0.21 25.28 8.37
C THR A 36 1.15 25.86 7.31
N ALA A 37 2.00 25.03 6.71
CA ALA A 37 2.90 25.43 5.63
C ALA A 37 2.13 26.01 4.43
N GLN A 38 0.96 25.45 4.09
CA GLN A 38 0.11 25.95 3.00
C GLN A 38 -0.52 27.32 3.32
N GLN A 39 -0.88 27.58 4.58
CA GLN A 39 -1.45 28.87 5.01
C GLN A 39 -0.37 29.95 5.14
N GLN A 40 0.83 29.55 5.54
CA GLN A 40 1.97 30.43 5.81
C GLN A 40 2.98 30.48 4.64
N CYS A 41 2.53 30.27 3.40
CA CYS A 41 3.37 30.28 2.18
C CYS A 41 4.29 31.50 2.00
N ARG A 42 4.08 32.61 2.72
CA ARG A 42 4.96 33.80 2.70
C ARG A 42 6.00 33.85 3.82
N GLU A 43 5.80 33.10 4.90
CA GLU A 43 6.64 33.12 6.11
C GLU A 43 7.53 31.88 6.21
N TYR A 44 7.11 30.75 5.62
CA TYR A 44 7.91 29.55 5.52
C TYR A 44 9.12 29.75 4.60
N GLN A 45 10.32 29.57 5.13
CA GLN A 45 11.53 29.61 4.31
C GLN A 45 11.58 28.38 3.40
N GLY A 46 12.18 28.54 2.21
CA GLY A 46 12.23 27.48 1.21
C GLY A 46 12.92 26.18 1.68
N ASP A 47 13.78 26.26 2.70
CA ASP A 47 14.44 25.08 3.28
C ASP A 47 13.56 24.36 4.31
N ASP A 48 12.74 25.08 5.09
CA ASP A 48 11.79 24.48 6.04
C ASP A 48 10.71 23.66 5.31
N VAL A 49 10.23 24.16 4.17
CA VAL A 49 9.24 23.45 3.34
C VAL A 49 9.84 22.15 2.78
N LYS A 50 11.10 22.19 2.33
CA LYS A 50 11.78 21.00 1.81
C LYS A 50 11.99 19.96 2.91
N ASP A 51 12.41 20.39 4.09
CA ASP A 51 12.57 19.49 5.24
C ASP A 51 11.25 18.82 5.63
N LEU A 52 10.15 19.56 5.65
CA LEU A 52 8.81 19.01 5.85
C LEU A 52 8.44 17.97 4.78
N ILE A 53 8.66 18.28 3.50
CA ILE A 53 8.41 17.34 2.40
C ILE A 53 9.24 16.06 2.59
N THR A 54 10.53 16.19 2.94
CA THR A 54 11.40 15.04 3.20
C THR A 54 10.89 14.20 4.38
N LYS A 55 10.48 14.83 5.48
CA LYS A 55 9.91 14.13 6.65
C LYS A 55 8.64 13.35 6.28
N VAL A 56 7.73 13.95 5.52
CA VAL A 56 6.50 13.30 5.06
C VAL A 56 6.81 12.12 4.14
N LEU A 57 7.78 12.25 3.22
CA LEU A 57 8.21 11.15 2.36
C LEU A 57 8.85 10.01 3.16
N SER A 58 9.72 10.32 4.12
CA SER A 58 10.29 9.33 5.03
C SER A 58 9.20 8.64 5.87
N HIS A 59 8.15 9.35 6.24
CA HIS A 59 7.00 8.78 6.95
C HIS A 59 6.22 7.76 6.11
N TYR A 60 5.99 8.03 4.82
CA TYR A 60 5.43 7.03 3.89
C TYR A 60 6.38 5.86 3.67
N GLN A 61 7.69 6.11 3.54
CA GLN A 61 8.68 5.05 3.40
C GLN A 61 8.65 4.07 4.58
N GLN A 62 8.58 4.58 5.82
CA GLN A 62 8.46 3.75 7.02
C GLN A 62 7.25 2.81 6.97
N TYR A 63 6.12 3.25 6.42
CA TYR A 63 4.93 2.41 6.27
C TYR A 63 5.20 1.22 5.34
N PHE A 64 5.80 1.47 4.17
CA PHE A 64 6.08 0.40 3.21
C PHE A 64 7.19 -0.55 3.69
N GLU A 65 8.19 -0.04 4.42
CA GLU A 65 9.21 -0.86 5.06
C GLU A 65 8.61 -1.80 6.11
N GLU A 66 7.76 -1.30 7.00
CA GLU A 66 7.12 -2.16 8.00
C GLU A 66 6.14 -3.14 7.35
N LYS A 67 5.40 -2.73 6.32
CA LYS A 67 4.54 -3.63 5.54
C LYS A 67 5.36 -4.73 4.84
N SER A 68 6.54 -4.40 4.31
CA SER A 68 7.45 -5.37 3.71
C SER A 68 7.94 -6.40 4.72
N ARG A 69 8.26 -5.98 5.96
CA ARG A 69 8.61 -6.89 7.06
C ARG A 69 7.47 -7.85 7.41
N VAL A 70 6.22 -7.38 7.38
CA VAL A 70 5.04 -8.25 7.56
C VAL A 70 4.91 -9.22 6.40
N ALA A 71 5.08 -8.76 5.16
CA ALA A 71 4.97 -9.60 3.96
C ALA A 71 6.02 -10.72 3.92
N GLN A 72 7.28 -10.42 4.27
CA GLN A 72 8.37 -11.39 4.36
C GLN A 72 8.12 -12.50 5.39
N ARG A 73 7.42 -12.18 6.49
CA ARG A 73 7.03 -13.18 7.49
C ARG A 73 5.84 -14.00 7.02
N ASN A 74 4.80 -13.31 6.56
CA ASN A 74 3.59 -13.92 6.05
C ASN A 74 2.82 -12.95 5.14
N VAL A 75 3.03 -13.08 3.84
CA VAL A 75 2.39 -12.25 2.81
C VAL A 75 0.86 -12.26 2.87
N PHE A 76 0.22 -13.33 3.38
CA PHE A 76 -1.23 -13.36 3.48
C PHE A 76 -1.79 -12.31 4.46
N LEU A 77 -0.99 -11.86 5.43
CA LEU A 77 -1.42 -10.84 6.40
C LEU A 77 -1.63 -9.47 5.75
N VAL A 78 -0.86 -9.13 4.70
CA VAL A 78 -1.02 -7.85 3.99
C VAL A 78 -2.17 -7.87 2.97
N PHE A 79 -2.67 -9.04 2.61
CA PHE A 79 -3.88 -9.21 1.79
C PHE A 79 -5.18 -9.19 2.61
N ALA A 80 -5.10 -9.39 3.92
CA ALA A 80 -6.24 -9.37 4.83
C ALA A 80 -5.92 -8.50 6.07
N PRO A 81 -5.69 -7.18 5.88
CA PRO A 81 -5.31 -6.30 6.98
C PRO A 81 -6.46 -6.13 7.98
N THR A 82 -6.15 -6.28 9.26
CA THR A 82 -7.10 -6.11 10.38
C THR A 82 -7.27 -4.65 10.80
N CYS A 83 -6.32 -3.79 10.47
CA CYS A 83 -6.29 -2.37 10.83
C CYS A 83 -7.11 -1.45 9.90
N LEU A 84 -7.65 -1.99 8.80
CA LEU A 84 -8.41 -1.24 7.80
C LEU A 84 -9.91 -1.54 7.88
N SER A 85 -10.73 -0.52 7.64
CA SER A 85 -12.18 -0.67 7.47
C SER A 85 -12.55 -1.42 6.18
N SER A 86 -13.81 -1.86 6.09
CA SER A 86 -14.32 -2.52 4.87
C SER A 86 -14.19 -1.64 3.62
N LEU A 87 -14.37 -0.32 3.78
CA LEU A 87 -14.25 0.65 2.69
C LEU A 87 -12.79 0.84 2.24
N GLU A 88 -11.86 0.96 3.19
CA GLU A 88 -10.42 1.03 2.90
C GLU A 88 -9.97 -0.23 2.15
N CYS A 89 -10.35 -1.43 2.63
CA CYS A 89 -10.07 -2.70 1.98
C CYS A 89 -10.59 -2.77 0.53
N ALA A 90 -11.81 -2.27 0.28
CA ALA A 90 -12.41 -2.26 -1.06
C ALA A 90 -11.68 -1.32 -2.05
N SER A 91 -10.88 -0.38 -1.55
CA SER A 91 -10.12 0.57 -2.37
C SER A 91 -8.70 0.08 -2.74
N LEU A 92 -8.25 -1.04 -2.15
CA LEU A 92 -6.89 -1.52 -2.33
C LEU A 92 -6.67 -2.11 -3.73
N TRP A 93 -5.55 -1.75 -4.33
CA TRP A 93 -4.92 -2.39 -5.48
C TRP A 93 -3.60 -3.01 -5.01
N ILE A 94 -3.47 -4.33 -4.99
CA ILE A 94 -2.28 -5.05 -4.52
C ILE A 94 -1.79 -4.54 -3.15
N THR A 95 -2.60 -4.75 -2.09
CA THR A 95 -2.27 -4.43 -0.69
C THR A 95 -1.95 -2.95 -0.39
N GLY A 96 -2.38 -2.02 -1.24
CA GLY A 96 -2.17 -0.58 -1.07
C GLY A 96 -2.98 0.25 -2.08
N PHE A 97 -2.78 1.56 -2.14
CA PHE A 97 -3.45 2.39 -3.15
C PHE A 97 -2.90 2.13 -4.57
N LYS A 98 -3.69 2.41 -5.60
CA LYS A 98 -3.23 2.34 -7.00
C LYS A 98 -2.45 3.62 -7.38
N PRO A 99 -1.18 3.54 -7.82
CA PRO A 99 -0.34 4.71 -8.12
C PRO A 99 -0.98 5.73 -9.09
N GLY A 100 -1.72 5.26 -10.10
CA GLY A 100 -2.43 6.11 -11.04
C GLY A 100 -3.53 6.99 -10.41
N PHE A 101 -4.06 6.65 -9.23
CA PHE A 101 -4.95 7.54 -8.48
C PHE A 101 -4.17 8.68 -7.83
N ALA A 102 -2.99 8.41 -7.28
CA ALA A 102 -2.12 9.43 -6.69
C ALA A 102 -1.70 10.46 -7.76
N LEU A 103 -1.39 10.00 -8.98
CA LEU A 103 -1.09 10.92 -10.10
C LEU A 103 -2.27 11.80 -10.50
N ARG A 104 -3.49 11.24 -10.55
CA ARG A 104 -4.69 12.06 -10.83
C ARG A 104 -4.94 13.11 -9.76
N LEU A 105 -4.59 12.82 -8.50
CA LEU A 105 -4.76 13.75 -7.40
C LEU A 105 -3.96 15.04 -7.62
N VAL A 106 -2.81 14.98 -8.32
CA VAL A 106 -2.00 16.15 -8.67
C VAL A 106 -2.84 17.19 -9.42
N PHE A 107 -3.59 16.79 -10.45
CA PHE A 107 -4.44 17.70 -11.23
C PHE A 107 -5.59 18.32 -10.43
N SER A 108 -6.09 17.62 -9.42
CA SER A 108 -7.16 18.16 -8.56
C SER A 108 -6.64 19.06 -7.43
N SER A 109 -5.38 18.89 -7.02
CA SER A 109 -4.80 19.58 -5.86
C SER A 109 -3.86 20.74 -6.23
N VAL A 110 -3.25 20.69 -7.41
CA VAL A 110 -2.28 21.69 -7.89
C VAL A 110 -2.87 22.44 -9.09
N GLN A 111 -3.40 23.65 -8.83
CA GLN A 111 -4.11 24.46 -9.83
C GLN A 111 -3.20 25.30 -10.74
N ASP A 112 -1.92 25.37 -10.44
CA ASP A 112 -0.90 26.23 -11.07
C ASP A 112 0.25 25.41 -11.67
N LEU A 113 -0.07 24.23 -12.22
CA LEU A 113 0.90 23.44 -12.98
C LEU A 113 1.35 24.20 -14.23
N SER A 114 2.66 24.27 -14.47
CA SER A 114 3.16 24.74 -15.75
C SER A 114 2.84 23.72 -16.86
N GLN A 115 2.87 24.16 -18.12
CA GLN A 115 2.70 23.26 -19.25
C GLN A 115 3.72 22.10 -19.21
N GLU A 116 4.99 22.40 -18.92
CA GLU A 116 6.05 21.39 -18.79
C GLU A 116 5.75 20.39 -17.67
N GLN A 117 5.27 20.87 -16.51
CA GLN A 117 4.90 19.99 -15.39
C GLN A 117 3.75 19.07 -15.76
N SER A 118 2.70 19.60 -16.39
CA SER A 118 1.55 18.82 -16.85
C SER A 118 1.97 17.73 -17.84
N GLU A 119 2.77 18.07 -18.86
CA GLU A 119 3.29 17.10 -19.84
C GLU A 119 4.16 16.01 -19.17
N ARG A 120 4.96 16.38 -18.16
CA ARG A 120 5.77 15.41 -17.39
C ARG A 120 4.91 14.48 -16.54
N ILE A 121 3.86 14.99 -15.89
CA ILE A 121 2.92 14.18 -15.11
C ILE A 121 2.11 13.24 -16.02
N GLU A 122 1.65 13.71 -17.19
CA GLU A 122 0.95 12.87 -18.16
C GLU A 122 1.82 11.72 -18.68
N ARG A 123 3.10 11.99 -19.00
CA ARG A 123 4.05 10.92 -19.35
C ARG A 123 4.22 9.93 -18.21
N LEU A 124 4.39 10.41 -16.98
CA LEU A 124 4.49 9.57 -15.79
C LEU A 124 3.23 8.72 -15.58
N MET A 125 2.05 9.23 -15.90
CA MET A 125 0.80 8.47 -15.84
C MET A 125 0.78 7.29 -16.82
N GLU A 126 1.21 7.50 -18.06
CA GLU A 126 1.25 6.41 -19.05
C GLU A 126 2.33 5.37 -18.71
N GLU A 127 3.52 5.80 -18.25
CA GLU A 127 4.55 4.89 -17.72
C GLU A 127 4.00 4.04 -16.56
N THR A 128 3.42 4.69 -15.55
CA THR A 128 2.87 4.03 -14.37
C THR A 128 1.76 3.05 -14.74
N LYS A 129 0.91 3.39 -15.71
CA LYS A 129 -0.17 2.53 -16.20
C LYS A 129 0.34 1.28 -16.92
N VAL A 130 1.52 1.32 -17.55
CA VAL A 130 2.17 0.12 -18.09
C VAL A 130 2.61 -0.80 -16.95
N GLU A 131 3.34 -0.26 -15.98
CA GLU A 131 3.83 -1.04 -14.82
C GLU A 131 2.67 -1.62 -13.99
N GLU A 132 1.59 -0.86 -13.79
CA GLU A 132 0.38 -1.36 -13.14
C GLU A 132 -0.24 -2.55 -13.89
N ARG A 133 -0.19 -2.59 -15.22
CA ARG A 133 -0.68 -3.72 -16.01
C ARG A 133 0.22 -4.94 -15.84
N VAL A 134 1.53 -4.74 -15.89
CA VAL A 134 2.51 -5.82 -15.65
C VAL A 134 2.26 -6.49 -14.30
N LEU A 135 2.11 -5.71 -13.22
CA LEU A 135 1.85 -6.23 -11.88
C LEU A 135 0.48 -6.91 -11.74
N ASN A 136 -0.55 -6.43 -12.44
CA ASN A 136 -1.85 -7.11 -12.49
C ASN A 136 -1.74 -8.49 -13.16
N ASP A 137 -1.03 -8.56 -14.29
CA ASP A 137 -0.84 -9.80 -15.02
C ASP A 137 0.01 -10.80 -14.21
N GLU A 138 1.01 -10.32 -13.46
CA GLU A 138 1.77 -11.14 -12.52
C GLU A 138 0.89 -11.70 -11.41
N LEU A 139 0.08 -10.86 -10.76
CA LEU A 139 -0.84 -11.32 -9.72
C LEU A 139 -1.84 -12.35 -10.27
N ALA A 140 -2.38 -12.12 -11.48
CA ALA A 140 -3.29 -13.04 -12.13
C ALA A 140 -2.61 -14.40 -12.39
N ARG A 141 -1.38 -14.41 -12.91
CA ARG A 141 -0.60 -15.66 -13.09
C ARG A 141 -0.37 -16.40 -11.78
N VAL A 142 -0.04 -15.68 -10.71
CA VAL A 142 0.14 -16.29 -9.39
C VAL A 142 -1.17 -16.91 -8.90
N GLN A 143 -2.30 -16.22 -9.06
CA GLN A 143 -3.61 -16.73 -8.67
C GLN A 143 -4.04 -17.94 -9.52
N GLU A 144 -3.87 -17.91 -10.85
CA GLU A 144 -4.17 -19.01 -11.76
C GLU A 144 -3.37 -20.27 -11.43
N SER A 145 -2.10 -20.13 -11.04
CA SER A 145 -1.24 -21.26 -10.66
C SER A 145 -1.80 -22.07 -9.48
N VAL A 146 -2.60 -21.43 -8.62
CA VAL A 146 -3.28 -22.05 -7.47
C VAL A 146 -4.73 -22.43 -7.80
N ALA A 147 -5.35 -21.69 -8.73
CA ALA A 147 -6.75 -21.79 -9.14
C ALA A 147 -7.02 -22.70 -10.35
N ALA A 148 -6.10 -23.62 -10.70
CA ALA A 148 -6.37 -24.76 -11.60
C ALA A 148 -6.75 -26.12 -10.90
N PRO A 149 -7.78 -26.19 -10.02
CA PRO A 149 -8.25 -27.39 -9.32
C PRO A 149 -8.58 -28.66 -10.10
N PRO A 150 -8.95 -28.71 -11.40
CA PRO A 150 -9.30 -29.99 -12.02
C PRO A 150 -8.14 -31.02 -11.96
N LEU A 151 -6.89 -30.55 -12.06
CA LEU A 151 -5.69 -31.36 -11.83
C LEU A 151 -5.45 -31.60 -10.33
N LEU A 152 -5.67 -30.59 -9.49
CA LEU A 152 -5.47 -30.65 -8.04
C LEU A 152 -6.45 -31.62 -7.34
N GLU A 153 -7.66 -31.76 -7.86
CA GLU A 153 -8.72 -32.65 -7.36
C GLU A 153 -8.52 -34.11 -7.80
N MET A 154 -8.03 -34.33 -9.03
CA MET A 154 -7.57 -35.65 -9.48
C MET A 154 -6.30 -36.09 -8.71
N ALA A 155 -5.35 -35.19 -8.49
CA ALA A 155 -4.15 -35.46 -7.69
C ALA A 155 -4.47 -35.70 -6.22
N ARG A 156 -5.43 -34.97 -5.60
CA ARG A 156 -5.89 -35.23 -4.23
C ARG A 156 -6.57 -36.59 -4.08
N LYS A 157 -7.33 -37.07 -5.08
CA LYS A 157 -7.90 -38.42 -5.09
C LYS A 157 -6.82 -39.51 -5.19
N GLN A 158 -5.70 -39.24 -5.87
CA GLN A 158 -4.56 -40.17 -5.97
C GLN A 158 -3.60 -40.09 -4.76
N ALA A 159 -3.36 -38.90 -4.19
CA ALA A 159 -2.47 -38.67 -3.06
C ALA A 159 -3.04 -39.20 -1.72
N ARG A 160 -4.38 -39.24 -1.58
CA ARG A 160 -5.05 -40.00 -0.51
C ARG A 160 -4.72 -41.49 -0.53
N ARG A 161 -4.12 -42.02 -1.61
CA ARG A 161 -3.58 -43.38 -1.70
C ARG A 161 -2.07 -43.49 -1.43
N MET A 162 -1.31 -42.39 -1.35
CA MET A 162 0.17 -42.43 -1.30
C MET A 162 0.87 -41.55 -0.25
N ASN A 163 0.15 -40.89 0.68
CA ASN A 163 0.72 -40.20 1.85
C ASN A 163 1.87 -39.20 1.53
N VAL A 164 1.57 -38.18 0.71
CA VAL A 164 2.55 -37.14 0.31
C VAL A 164 2.31 -35.86 1.11
N GLU A 165 2.89 -35.78 2.31
CA GLU A 165 2.81 -34.60 3.19
C GLU A 165 3.74 -33.45 2.72
N GLY A 166 4.85 -33.76 2.01
CA GLY A 166 5.90 -32.78 1.67
C GLY A 166 5.60 -31.83 0.50
N GLY A 167 4.88 -32.27 -0.53
CA GLY A 167 4.64 -31.44 -1.73
C GLY A 167 3.67 -30.26 -1.51
N ARG A 168 2.85 -30.31 -0.45
CA ARG A 168 1.92 -29.23 -0.11
C ARG A 168 2.63 -28.01 0.48
N GLU A 169 3.64 -28.24 1.31
CA GLU A 169 4.40 -27.17 1.96
C GLU A 169 5.27 -26.42 0.94
N GLU A 170 5.93 -27.13 0.04
CA GLU A 170 6.74 -26.54 -1.03
C GLU A 170 5.92 -25.69 -2.01
N ALA A 171 4.72 -26.14 -2.37
CA ALA A 171 3.78 -25.36 -3.18
C ALA A 171 3.33 -24.08 -2.45
N LEU A 172 3.10 -24.15 -1.13
CA LEU A 172 2.73 -22.99 -0.32
C LEU A 172 3.89 -21.98 -0.20
N LEU A 173 5.12 -22.45 -0.07
CA LEU A 173 6.31 -21.60 -0.04
C LEU A 173 6.51 -20.87 -1.38
N THR A 174 6.36 -21.59 -2.51
CA THR A 174 6.42 -21.00 -3.85
C THR A 174 5.37 -19.90 -4.03
N LEU A 175 4.13 -20.17 -3.61
CA LEU A 175 3.04 -19.19 -3.66
C LEU A 175 3.35 -17.95 -2.81
N ARG A 176 3.82 -18.15 -1.57
CA ARG A 176 4.17 -17.03 -0.67
C ARG A 176 5.22 -16.13 -1.30
N LYS A 177 6.29 -16.72 -1.84
CA LYS A 177 7.37 -15.97 -2.48
C LYS A 177 6.88 -15.18 -3.70
N ALA A 178 6.08 -15.80 -4.56
CA ALA A 178 5.54 -15.13 -5.74
C ALA A 178 4.60 -13.96 -5.38
N LEU A 179 3.77 -14.12 -4.35
CA LEU A 179 2.94 -13.02 -3.83
C LEU A 179 3.78 -11.91 -3.19
N GLU A 180 4.86 -12.26 -2.48
CA GLU A 180 5.78 -11.30 -1.87
C GLU A 180 6.46 -10.43 -2.93
N GLU A 181 6.90 -11.03 -4.04
CA GLU A 181 7.50 -10.33 -5.18
C GLU A 181 6.50 -9.33 -5.80
N VAL A 182 5.24 -9.74 -6.01
CA VAL A 182 4.19 -8.86 -6.54
C VAL A 182 3.88 -7.70 -5.58
N VAL A 183 3.80 -7.97 -4.27
CA VAL A 183 3.59 -6.93 -3.25
C VAL A 183 4.74 -5.94 -3.23
N ALA A 184 5.99 -6.44 -3.24
CA ALA A 184 7.18 -5.61 -3.26
C ALA A 184 7.27 -4.74 -4.52
N GLY A 185 6.96 -5.30 -5.70
CA GLY A 185 6.89 -4.54 -6.95
C GLY A 185 5.84 -3.43 -6.91
N ALA A 186 4.66 -3.71 -6.36
CA ALA A 186 3.61 -2.70 -6.20
C ALA A 186 4.00 -1.58 -5.22
N ASP A 187 4.66 -1.90 -4.10
CA ASP A 187 5.14 -0.91 -3.14
C ASP A 187 6.25 -0.04 -3.72
N LEU A 188 7.17 -0.65 -4.46
CA LEU A 188 8.21 0.07 -5.18
C LEU A 188 7.60 1.04 -6.20
N LEU A 189 6.58 0.62 -6.94
CA LEU A 189 5.89 1.49 -7.89
C LEU A 189 5.23 2.69 -7.18
N ARG A 190 4.56 2.48 -6.04
CA ARG A 190 3.98 3.59 -5.25
C ARG A 190 5.03 4.61 -4.81
N MET A 191 6.16 4.13 -4.28
CA MET A 191 7.23 4.99 -3.80
C MET A 191 7.90 5.74 -4.94
N THR A 192 8.29 5.04 -6.01
CA THR A 192 8.96 5.65 -7.17
C THR A 192 8.06 6.66 -7.89
N THR A 193 6.77 6.36 -8.07
CA THR A 193 5.80 7.32 -8.63
C THR A 193 5.69 8.56 -7.75
N THR A 194 5.60 8.40 -6.42
CA THR A 194 5.51 9.54 -5.49
C THR A 194 6.77 10.41 -5.53
N MET A 195 7.96 9.80 -5.54
CA MET A 195 9.23 10.53 -5.65
C MET A 195 9.33 11.30 -6.96
N LYS A 196 8.97 10.69 -8.10
CA LYS A 196 8.96 11.37 -9.40
C LYS A 196 7.99 12.55 -9.42
N VAL A 197 6.81 12.45 -8.79
CA VAL A 197 5.90 13.59 -8.65
C VAL A 197 6.58 14.73 -7.89
N VAL A 198 7.21 14.43 -6.76
CA VAL A 198 7.87 15.44 -5.93
C VAL A 198 9.01 16.15 -6.66
N GLU A 199 9.73 15.44 -7.53
CA GLU A 199 10.78 16.00 -8.38
C GLU A 199 10.25 16.87 -9.54
N ILE A 200 9.01 16.66 -9.99
CA ILE A 200 8.37 17.46 -11.04
C ILE A 200 7.81 18.77 -10.47
N LEU A 201 7.26 18.70 -9.26
CA LEU A 201 6.58 19.81 -8.61
C LEU A 201 7.54 20.73 -7.84
N LYS A 202 7.15 21.99 -7.70
CA LYS A 202 7.82 22.95 -6.81
C LYS A 202 7.43 22.65 -5.35
N PRO A 203 8.22 23.09 -4.35
CA PRO A 203 7.93 22.84 -2.94
C PRO A 203 6.49 23.19 -2.51
N GLU A 204 5.95 24.32 -2.95
CA GLU A 204 4.60 24.77 -2.58
C GLU A 204 3.49 23.94 -3.26
N GLN A 205 3.78 23.40 -4.43
CA GLN A 205 2.89 22.45 -5.13
C GLN A 205 2.94 21.08 -4.45
N ASN A 206 4.12 20.65 -4.00
CA ASN A 206 4.29 19.43 -3.22
C ASN A 206 3.53 19.46 -1.91
N VAL A 207 3.58 20.57 -1.17
CA VAL A 207 2.78 20.74 0.05
C VAL A 207 1.30 20.52 -0.26
N ARG A 208 0.74 21.19 -1.27
CA ARG A 208 -0.67 21.02 -1.66
C ARG A 208 -1.03 19.59 -2.06
N TYR A 209 -0.17 18.96 -2.85
CA TYR A 209 -0.36 17.57 -3.26
C TYR A 209 -0.36 16.60 -2.08
N LEU A 210 0.64 16.72 -1.19
CA LEU A 210 0.76 15.87 0.00
C LEU A 210 -0.35 16.13 1.02
N THR A 211 -0.80 17.38 1.18
CA THR A 211 -1.99 17.74 1.97
C THR A 211 -3.21 17.00 1.44
N ALA A 212 -3.46 17.09 0.13
CA ALA A 212 -4.61 16.45 -0.49
C ALA A 212 -4.55 14.92 -0.38
N ALA A 213 -3.36 14.32 -0.52
CA ALA A 213 -3.17 12.87 -0.38
C ALA A 213 -3.48 12.40 1.05
N THR A 214 -2.96 13.11 2.03
CA THR A 214 -3.16 12.84 3.46
C THR A 214 -4.63 13.00 3.86
N GLN A 215 -5.29 14.09 3.41
CA GLN A 215 -6.72 14.28 3.63
C GLN A 215 -7.57 13.22 2.98
N LEU A 216 -7.28 12.83 1.74
CA LEU A 216 -8.02 11.76 1.06
C LEU A 216 -7.94 10.46 1.85
N PHE A 217 -6.75 10.10 2.33
CA PHE A 217 -6.54 8.90 3.12
C PHE A 217 -7.34 8.93 4.44
N LEU A 218 -7.22 10.01 5.22
CA LEU A 218 -7.95 10.14 6.50
C LEU A 218 -9.47 10.21 6.31
N ASN A 219 -9.94 10.87 5.26
CA ASN A 219 -11.36 10.93 4.93
C ASN A 219 -11.92 9.55 4.55
N LEU A 220 -11.19 8.78 3.73
CA LEU A 220 -11.56 7.42 3.37
C LEU A 220 -11.68 6.53 4.61
N ARG A 221 -10.72 6.63 5.52
CA ARG A 221 -10.72 5.91 6.79
C ARG A 221 -11.90 6.30 7.67
N ASN A 222 -12.13 7.60 7.89
CA ASN A 222 -13.23 8.09 8.71
C ASN A 222 -14.60 7.64 8.19
N LEU A 223 -14.82 7.73 6.88
CA LEU A 223 -16.04 7.25 6.22
C LEU A 223 -16.20 5.73 6.38
N GLY A 224 -15.11 4.98 6.25
CA GLY A 224 -15.10 3.53 6.42
C GLY A 224 -15.47 3.10 7.84
N LEU A 225 -14.86 3.72 8.85
CA LEU A 225 -15.15 3.44 10.26
C LEU A 225 -16.62 3.76 10.62
N GLN A 226 -17.15 4.88 10.13
CA GLN A 226 -18.57 5.24 10.31
C GLN A 226 -19.51 4.18 9.69
N LYS A 227 -19.20 3.73 8.47
CA LYS A 227 -19.99 2.70 7.78
C LYS A 227 -19.95 1.36 8.51
N ASP A 228 -18.79 0.95 9.00
CA ASP A 228 -18.62 -0.32 9.71
C ASP A 228 -19.33 -0.31 11.06
N ALA A 229 -19.36 0.84 11.75
CA ALA A 229 -20.15 1.02 12.98
C ALA A 229 -21.66 0.88 12.72
N ASN A 230 -22.16 1.51 11.64
CA ASN A 230 -23.58 1.47 11.28
C ASN A 230 -24.06 0.10 10.79
N THR A 231 -23.17 -0.75 10.28
CA THR A 231 -23.52 -2.10 9.79
C THR A 231 -23.57 -3.14 10.94
N LYS A 232 -23.05 -2.79 12.12
CA LYS A 232 -23.01 -3.66 13.30
C LYS A 232 -24.12 -3.37 14.33
N GLY A 233 -24.92 -2.32 14.12
CA GLY A 233 -26.09 -1.96 14.94
C GLY A 233 -27.39 -2.43 14.29
#